data_AF-A0A7W0SH25-F1
#
_entry.id   AF-A0A7W0SH25-F1
#
_cell.length_a   1.000
_cell.length_b   1.000
_cell.length_c   1.000
_cell.angle_alpha   90.00
_cell.angle_beta   90.00
_cell.angle_gamma   90.00
#
_symmetry.space_group_name_H-M   'P 1'
#
loop_
_entity.id
_entity.type
_entity.pdbx_description
1 polymer ?
#
loop_
_entity_poly.entity_id
_entity_poly.type
_entity_poly.pdbx_seq_one_letter_code
_entity_poly.pdbx_strand_id
1 'polypeptide(L)'
;MVVSRASYAVIGLMAVAGLLVYLTIIDLGVSAGRIHHGVSIQGIDVGGLTETEAASLLRRSGRERRDTRVYFGRAGLRRLSFTPKEIGWWPHAEATAAAAMQVGREGSPLEAVFERIRGWLGGVAIGWTGSPRVGKVDRVLDRWEAIAHKHGLDINRGFLRYKIRRAVTFHPPQSLFRIPLVSHGP
;
A
#
# COMPACT_ATOMS: atom_id res chain seq x y z
N MET A 1 -39.10 37.77 -28.03
CA MET A 1 -37.68 37.62 -27.63
C MET A 1 -37.27 36.19 -27.99
N VAL A 2 -36.59 36.00 -29.13
CA VAL A 2 -36.25 34.65 -29.63
C VAL A 2 -34.95 34.22 -28.97
N VAL A 3 -35.01 33.18 -28.14
CA VAL A 3 -33.83 32.62 -27.47
C VAL A 3 -32.96 31.94 -28.54
N SER A 4 -31.71 32.37 -28.68
CA SER A 4 -30.80 31.86 -29.71
C SER A 4 -30.34 30.43 -29.40
N ARG A 5 -29.95 29.65 -30.43
CA ARG A 5 -29.34 28.32 -30.23
C ARG A 5 -28.13 28.34 -29.28
N ALA A 6 -27.37 29.44 -29.27
CA ALA A 6 -26.26 29.64 -28.33
C ALA A 6 -26.75 29.76 -26.88
N SER A 7 -27.90 30.38 -26.64
CA SER A 7 -28.51 30.49 -25.32
C SER A 7 -28.94 29.13 -24.77
N TYR A 8 -29.49 28.24 -25.61
CA TYR A 8 -29.81 26.86 -25.22
C TYR A 8 -28.56 26.04 -24.89
N ALA A 9 -27.47 26.23 -25.64
CA ALA A 9 -26.20 25.56 -25.36
C ALA A 9 -25.61 25.99 -24.00
N VAL A 10 -25.66 27.29 -23.67
CA VAL A 10 -25.20 27.83 -22.39
C VAL A 10 -26.06 27.31 -21.23
N ILE A 11 -27.38 27.27 -21.40
CA ILE A 11 -28.31 26.72 -20.39
C ILE A 11 -28.03 25.22 -20.17
N GLY A 12 -27.81 24.46 -21.25
CA GLY A 12 -27.45 23.05 -21.17
C GLY A 12 -26.14 22.83 -20.42
N LEU A 13 -25.11 23.63 -20.70
CA LEU A 13 -23.82 23.53 -20.03
C LEU A 13 -23.93 23.87 -18.53
N MET A 14 -24.67 24.92 -18.18
CA MET A 14 -24.97 25.30 -16.80
C MET A 14 -25.73 24.20 -16.05
N ALA A 15 -26.70 23.56 -16.70
CA ALA A 15 -27.45 22.46 -16.10
C ALA A 15 -26.57 21.24 -15.84
N VAL A 16 -25.68 20.88 -16.77
CA VAL A 16 -24.70 19.80 -16.59
C VAL A 16 -23.72 20.12 -15.47
N ALA A 17 -23.16 21.34 -15.45
CA ALA A 17 -22.26 21.78 -14.39
C ALA A 17 -22.96 21.77 -13.01
N GLY A 18 -24.19 22.27 -12.94
CA GLY A 18 -25.00 22.24 -11.71
C GLY A 18 -25.30 20.83 -11.24
N LEU A 19 -25.61 19.91 -12.15
CA LEU A 19 -25.81 18.50 -11.84
C LEU A 19 -24.52 17.85 -11.29
N LEU A 20 -23.36 18.13 -11.88
CA LEU A 20 -22.06 17.63 -11.39
C LEU A 20 -21.73 18.16 -9.99
N VAL A 21 -21.97 19.45 -9.74
CA VAL A 21 -21.79 20.05 -8.41
C VAL A 21 -22.74 19.39 -7.39
N TYR A 22 -24.01 19.22 -7.76
CA TYR A 22 -25.01 18.57 -6.90
C TYR A 22 -24.64 17.13 -6.54
N LEU A 23 -24.20 16.34 -7.53
CA LEU A 23 -23.72 14.97 -7.30
C LEU A 23 -22.49 14.93 -6.40
N THR A 24 -21.59 15.90 -6.53
CA THR A 24 -20.40 16.03 -5.66
C THR A 24 -20.81 16.36 -4.22
N ILE A 25 -21.81 17.21 -4.01
CA ILE A 25 -22.33 17.54 -2.67
C ILE A 25 -23.01 16.32 -2.03
N ILE A 26 -23.80 15.55 -2.80
CA ILE A 26 -24.38 14.30 -2.32
C ILE A 26 -23.29 13.29 -1.97
N ASP A 27 -22.27 13.12 -2.81
CA ASP A 27 -21.15 12.21 -2.51
C ASP A 27 -20.39 12.66 -1.26
N LEU A 28 -20.15 13.96 -1.08
CA LEU A 28 -19.58 14.51 0.15
C LEU A 28 -20.47 14.25 1.38
N GLY A 29 -21.80 14.28 1.23
CA GLY A 29 -22.75 14.01 2.30
C GLY A 29 -22.93 12.52 2.63
N VAL A 30 -22.89 11.63 1.63
CA VAL A 30 -23.04 10.17 1.78
C VAL A 30 -21.72 9.52 2.17
N SER A 31 -20.59 10.03 1.67
CA SER A 31 -19.23 9.63 2.03
C SER A 31 -18.66 10.42 3.22
N ALA A 32 -19.50 11.19 3.94
CA ALA A 32 -19.10 11.96 5.12
C ALA A 32 -18.52 11.01 6.17
N GLY A 33 -17.19 10.99 6.29
CA GLY A 33 -16.47 10.15 7.24
C GLY A 33 -16.18 8.71 6.79
N ARG A 34 -16.38 8.35 5.51
CA ARG A 34 -16.04 7.01 4.97
C ARG A 34 -14.90 7.07 3.95
N ILE A 35 -14.14 5.98 3.85
CA ILE A 35 -13.10 5.77 2.83
C ILE A 35 -13.80 5.50 1.49
N HIS A 36 -13.31 6.08 0.40
CA HIS A 36 -13.86 5.83 -0.92
C HIS A 36 -13.87 4.32 -1.27
N HIS A 37 -14.93 3.87 -1.91
CA HIS A 37 -15.01 2.49 -2.40
C HIS A 37 -13.85 2.16 -3.36
N GLY A 38 -13.39 0.91 -3.34
CA GLY A 38 -12.27 0.44 -4.15
C GLY A 38 -10.87 0.78 -3.60
N VAL A 39 -10.78 1.38 -2.41
CA VAL A 39 -9.51 1.55 -1.69
C VAL A 39 -9.19 0.28 -0.92
N SER A 40 -7.99 -0.26 -1.14
CA SER A 40 -7.47 -1.42 -0.43
C SER A 40 -6.08 -1.17 0.14
N ILE A 41 -5.76 -1.83 1.24
CA ILE A 41 -4.47 -1.74 1.92
C ILE A 41 -3.82 -3.11 1.91
N GLN A 42 -2.89 -3.31 0.98
CA GLN A 42 -2.19 -4.58 0.82
C GLN A 42 -3.18 -5.78 0.77
N GLY A 43 -4.21 -5.69 -0.10
CA GLY A 43 -5.23 -6.73 -0.26
C GLY A 43 -6.33 -6.76 0.81
N ILE A 44 -6.31 -5.84 1.78
CA ILE A 44 -7.43 -5.63 2.71
C ILE A 44 -8.34 -4.56 2.12
N ASP A 45 -9.56 -4.91 1.75
CA ASP A 45 -10.55 -3.92 1.33
C ASP A 45 -10.96 -3.05 2.53
N VAL A 46 -10.81 -1.74 2.38
CA VAL A 46 -11.20 -0.74 3.39
C VAL A 46 -12.22 0.25 2.83
N GLY A 47 -12.61 0.11 1.57
CA GLY A 47 -13.58 0.98 0.92
C GLY A 47 -14.95 0.92 1.60
N GLY A 48 -15.59 2.07 1.76
CA GLY A 48 -16.89 2.20 2.42
C GLY A 48 -16.84 2.16 3.96
N LEU A 49 -15.68 1.81 4.55
CA LEU A 49 -15.50 1.85 6.00
C LEU A 49 -15.27 3.27 6.49
N THR A 50 -15.73 3.57 7.69
CA THR A 50 -15.30 4.75 8.42
C THR A 50 -13.83 4.62 8.84
N GLU A 51 -13.18 5.74 9.16
CA GLU A 51 -11.79 5.73 9.62
C GLU A 51 -11.58 4.83 10.84
N THR A 52 -12.52 4.82 11.78
CA THR A 52 -12.47 4.00 13.01
C THR A 52 -12.68 2.51 12.74
N GLU A 53 -13.59 2.16 11.83
CA GLU A 53 -13.80 0.79 11.37
C GLU A 53 -12.57 0.26 10.64
N ALA A 54 -12.01 1.06 9.72
CA ALA A 54 -10.81 0.73 8.98
C ALA A 54 -9.61 0.56 9.93
N ALA A 55 -9.40 1.49 10.86
CA ALA A 55 -8.33 1.36 11.86
C ALA A 55 -8.49 0.09 12.71
N SER A 56 -9.71 -0.28 13.07
CA SER A 56 -10.00 -1.50 13.83
C SER A 56 -9.70 -2.78 13.02
N LEU A 57 -10.09 -2.81 11.75
CA LEU A 57 -9.77 -3.89 10.82
C LEU A 57 -8.26 -4.02 10.63
N LEU A 58 -7.59 -2.90 10.33
CA LEU A 58 -6.14 -2.84 10.13
C LEU A 58 -5.37 -3.20 11.40
N ARG A 59 -5.85 -2.85 12.60
CA ARG A 59 -5.24 -3.29 13.86
C ARG A 59 -5.22 -4.81 13.98
N ARG A 60 -6.31 -5.49 13.59
CA ARG A 60 -6.41 -6.95 13.65
C ARG A 60 -5.46 -7.60 12.65
N SER A 61 -5.61 -7.26 11.36
CA SER A 61 -4.79 -7.84 10.29
C SER A 61 -3.30 -7.45 10.39
N GLY A 62 -3.02 -6.25 10.88
CA GLY A 62 -1.67 -5.77 11.12
C GLY A 62 -0.96 -6.54 12.23
N ARG A 63 -1.65 -6.91 13.31
CA ARG A 63 -1.07 -7.74 14.39
C ARG A 63 -0.68 -9.12 13.87
N GLU A 64 -1.56 -9.76 13.11
CA GLU A 64 -1.27 -11.04 12.47
C GLU A 64 -0.03 -10.96 11.56
N ARG A 65 0.04 -9.94 10.70
CA ARG A 65 1.20 -9.71 9.83
C ARG A 65 2.48 -9.43 10.61
N ARG A 66 2.39 -8.68 11.70
CA ARG A 66 3.54 -8.35 12.56
C ARG A 66 4.22 -9.61 13.11
N ASP A 67 3.42 -10.63 13.40
CA ASP A 67 3.86 -11.87 14.05
C ASP A 67 4.08 -13.01 13.03
N THR A 68 3.62 -12.85 11.78
CA THR A 68 3.85 -13.81 10.69
C THR A 68 5.32 -13.81 10.26
N ARG A 69 5.93 -15.00 10.20
CA ARG A 69 7.33 -15.17 9.79
C ARG A 69 7.47 -15.09 8.28
N VAL A 70 8.41 -14.25 7.83
CA VAL A 70 8.81 -14.14 6.43
C VAL A 70 10.04 -14.99 6.20
N TYR A 71 10.00 -15.85 5.18
CA TYR A 71 11.07 -16.78 4.87
C TYR A 71 11.83 -16.39 3.60
N PHE A 72 13.14 -16.55 3.68
CA PHE A 72 14.11 -16.37 2.62
C PHE A 72 14.86 -17.68 2.44
N GLY A 73 14.93 -18.17 1.20
CA GLY A 73 15.55 -19.45 0.91
C GLY A 73 16.30 -19.45 -0.41
N ARG A 74 17.36 -20.25 -0.47
CA ARG A 74 18.11 -20.63 -1.66
C ARG A 74 18.42 -22.12 -1.56
N ALA A 75 18.52 -22.83 -2.68
CA ALA A 75 19.12 -24.17 -2.69
C ALA A 75 20.53 -24.12 -2.07
N GLY A 76 20.83 -25.00 -1.11
CA GLY A 76 22.13 -25.07 -0.43
C GLY A 76 22.31 -24.21 0.83
N LEU A 77 21.35 -23.34 1.18
CA LEU A 77 21.37 -22.59 2.45
C LEU A 77 20.12 -22.89 3.29
N ARG A 78 20.30 -23.05 4.60
CA ARG A 78 19.19 -23.19 5.55
C ARG A 78 18.25 -21.97 5.42
N ARG A 79 16.93 -22.22 5.47
CA ARG A 79 15.90 -21.19 5.30
C ARG A 79 16.10 -20.08 6.34
N LEU A 80 16.49 -18.90 5.87
CA LEU A 80 16.62 -17.68 6.65
C LEU A 80 15.22 -17.11 6.88
N SER A 81 15.01 -16.43 8.00
CA SER A 81 13.70 -15.85 8.28
C SER A 81 13.78 -14.71 9.26
N PHE A 82 12.77 -13.86 9.22
CA PHE A 82 12.52 -12.84 10.23
C PHE A 82 11.01 -12.64 10.43
N THR A 83 10.62 -12.01 11.53
CA THR A 83 9.25 -11.47 11.71
C THR A 83 9.27 -9.95 11.58
N PRO A 84 8.24 -9.29 11.02
CA PRO A 84 8.23 -7.82 10.94
C PRO A 84 8.47 -7.14 12.30
N LYS A 85 8.04 -7.76 13.40
CA LYS A 85 8.38 -7.34 14.77
C LYS A 85 9.89 -7.27 15.04
N GLU A 86 10.67 -8.25 14.57
CA GLU A 86 12.13 -8.32 14.77
C GLU A 86 12.84 -7.15 14.11
N ILE A 87 12.36 -6.70 12.93
CA ILE A 87 12.90 -5.51 12.24
C ILE A 87 12.26 -4.19 12.71
N GLY A 88 11.42 -4.25 13.76
CA GLY A 88 10.80 -3.08 14.38
C GLY A 88 9.67 -2.45 13.58
N TRP A 89 9.11 -3.17 12.61
CA TRP A 89 7.92 -2.70 11.90
C TRP A 89 6.68 -2.80 12.79
N TRP A 90 5.79 -1.82 12.65
CA TRP A 90 4.49 -1.80 13.29
C TRP A 90 3.39 -1.40 12.31
N PRO A 91 2.21 -2.05 12.39
CA PRO A 91 1.02 -1.60 11.68
C PRO A 91 0.49 -0.34 12.36
N HIS A 92 0.89 0.84 11.88
CA HIS A 92 0.34 2.13 12.31
C HIS A 92 -1.07 2.29 11.73
N ALA A 93 -2.02 1.51 12.26
CA ALA A 93 -3.34 1.29 11.70
C ALA A 93 -4.16 2.58 11.59
N GLU A 94 -4.09 3.45 12.59
CA GLU A 94 -4.77 4.73 12.65
C GLU A 94 -4.24 5.67 11.55
N ALA A 95 -2.91 5.85 11.50
CA ALA A 95 -2.29 6.66 10.45
C ALA A 95 -2.52 6.08 9.04
N THR A 96 -2.61 4.76 8.93
CA THR A 96 -2.89 4.08 7.66
C THR A 96 -4.36 4.27 7.23
N ALA A 97 -5.30 4.24 8.18
CA ALA A 97 -6.71 4.54 7.93
C ALA A 97 -6.93 6.01 7.55
N ALA A 98 -6.26 6.94 8.26
CA ALA A 98 -6.27 8.36 7.92
C ALA A 98 -5.71 8.62 6.52
N ALA A 99 -4.61 7.95 6.14
CA ALA A 99 -4.08 8.03 4.78
C ALA A 99 -5.07 7.48 3.74
N ALA A 100 -5.76 6.38 4.05
CA ALA A 100 -6.81 5.82 3.19
C ALA A 100 -7.99 6.79 3.00
N MET A 101 -8.36 7.52 4.05
CA MET A 101 -9.38 8.56 3.99
C MET A 101 -8.98 9.68 3.03
N GLN A 102 -7.72 10.09 2.99
CA GLN A 102 -7.31 11.18 2.09
C GLN A 102 -7.23 10.78 0.60
N VAL A 103 -7.28 9.47 0.29
CA VAL A 103 -7.28 9.00 -1.10
C VAL A 103 -8.47 9.59 -1.86
N GLY A 104 -8.16 10.39 -2.88
CA GLY A 104 -9.15 11.06 -3.72
C GLY A 104 -9.77 12.33 -3.13
N ARG A 105 -9.27 12.80 -1.97
CA ARG A 105 -9.66 14.08 -1.34
C ARG A 105 -8.61 15.18 -1.54
N GLU A 106 -7.33 14.81 -1.64
CA GLU A 106 -6.20 15.72 -1.87
C GLU A 106 -5.68 15.56 -3.31
N GLY A 107 -6.14 16.41 -4.24
CA GLY A 107 -5.66 16.46 -5.63
C GLY A 107 -6.69 17.00 -6.64
N SER A 108 -6.22 17.58 -7.77
CA SER A 108 -7.09 17.99 -8.88
C SER A 108 -7.99 16.82 -9.31
N PRO A 109 -9.33 17.00 -9.41
CA PRO A 109 -10.27 15.91 -9.62
C PRO A 109 -9.97 15.03 -10.84
N LEU A 110 -9.31 15.55 -11.87
CA LEU A 110 -9.08 14.87 -13.15
C LEU A 110 -7.80 13.99 -13.17
N GLU A 111 -6.70 14.42 -12.55
CA GLU A 111 -5.46 13.63 -12.48
C GLU A 111 -5.57 12.47 -11.48
N ALA A 112 -6.25 12.71 -10.35
CA ALA A 112 -6.60 11.66 -9.40
C ALA A 112 -7.56 10.62 -10.01
N VAL A 113 -8.41 11.04 -10.96
CA VAL A 113 -9.31 10.16 -11.72
C VAL A 113 -8.58 9.35 -12.80
N PHE A 114 -7.61 9.92 -13.52
CA PHE A 114 -6.83 9.18 -14.53
C PHE A 114 -5.89 8.13 -13.91
N GLU A 115 -5.24 8.45 -12.79
CA GLU A 115 -4.51 7.47 -11.98
C GLU A 115 -5.47 6.43 -11.36
N ARG A 116 -6.68 6.85 -10.94
CA ARG A 116 -7.76 5.93 -10.50
C ARG A 116 -8.25 5.00 -11.59
N ILE A 117 -8.40 5.45 -12.85
CA ILE A 117 -8.88 4.64 -13.99
C ILE A 117 -7.83 3.59 -14.38
N ARG A 118 -6.55 3.96 -14.36
CA ARG A 118 -5.43 3.01 -14.52
C ARG A 118 -5.38 2.00 -13.37
N GLY A 119 -5.69 2.46 -12.16
CA GLY A 119 -5.92 1.61 -11.00
C GLY A 119 -7.21 0.80 -11.09
N TRP A 120 -8.26 1.24 -11.78
CA TRP A 120 -9.61 0.64 -11.75
C TRP A 120 -9.70 -0.70 -12.50
N LEU A 121 -8.75 -0.99 -13.38
CA LEU A 121 -8.51 -2.35 -13.85
C LEU A 121 -7.96 -3.28 -12.72
N GLY A 122 -7.75 -2.76 -11.49
CA GLY A 122 -7.26 -3.48 -10.30
C GLY A 122 -7.47 -2.88 -8.87
N GLY A 123 -8.26 -1.81 -8.66
CA GLY A 123 -8.43 -1.08 -7.37
C GLY A 123 -7.32 -0.07 -6.99
N VAL A 124 -7.56 0.82 -6.02
CA VAL A 124 -6.53 1.73 -5.46
C VAL A 124 -5.84 1.04 -4.28
N ALA A 125 -4.59 0.63 -4.48
CA ALA A 125 -3.80 -0.06 -3.45
C ALA A 125 -2.84 0.90 -2.76
N ILE A 126 -3.01 1.11 -1.45
CA ILE A 126 -2.05 1.84 -0.62
C ILE A 126 -1.25 0.89 0.28
N GLY A 127 -0.03 1.31 0.63
CA GLY A 127 0.84 0.59 1.56
C GLY A 127 0.55 0.99 3.02
N TRP A 128 1.00 0.16 3.97
CA TRP A 128 1.06 0.58 5.36
C TRP A 128 2.02 1.76 5.54
N THR A 129 1.69 2.69 6.43
CA THR A 129 2.55 3.83 6.74
C THR A 129 3.79 3.46 7.57
N GLY A 130 3.85 2.24 8.12
CA GLY A 130 4.97 1.76 8.92
C GLY A 130 6.21 1.37 8.13
N SER A 131 7.37 1.84 8.58
CA SER A 131 8.69 1.49 8.03
C SER A 131 9.53 0.66 9.02
N PRO A 132 10.34 -0.30 8.52
CA PRO A 132 11.31 -1.00 9.37
C PRO A 132 12.36 -0.07 9.98
N ARG A 133 12.87 -0.42 11.17
CA ARG A 133 13.96 0.31 11.81
C ARG A 133 15.31 -0.16 11.29
N VAL A 134 16.09 0.74 10.71
CA VAL A 134 17.39 0.45 10.06
C VAL A 134 18.30 -0.41 10.94
N GLY A 135 18.59 0.01 12.17
CA GLY A 135 19.48 -0.76 13.06
C GLY A 135 18.93 -2.12 13.51
N LYS A 136 17.62 -2.38 13.39
CA LYS A 136 17.06 -3.72 13.62
C LYS A 136 17.17 -4.61 12.39
N VAL A 137 17.02 -4.03 11.20
CA VAL A 137 17.30 -4.72 9.93
C VAL A 137 18.76 -5.16 9.90
N ASP A 138 19.69 -4.29 10.29
CA ASP A 138 21.12 -4.64 10.35
C ASP A 138 21.39 -5.85 11.24
N ARG A 139 20.81 -5.90 12.45
CA ARG A 139 20.95 -7.07 13.34
C ARG A 139 20.41 -8.36 12.76
N VAL A 140 19.41 -8.30 11.88
CA VAL A 140 18.93 -9.49 11.15
C VAL A 140 19.96 -9.89 10.09
N LEU A 141 20.52 -8.93 9.36
CA LEU A 141 21.53 -9.16 8.33
C LEU A 141 22.83 -9.72 8.92
N ASP A 142 23.34 -9.15 10.02
CA ASP A 142 24.56 -9.62 10.69
C ASP A 142 24.43 -11.10 11.10
N ARG A 143 23.24 -11.50 11.58
CA ARG A 143 22.95 -12.89 11.93
C ARG A 143 22.94 -13.80 10.70
N TRP A 144 22.41 -13.33 9.58
CA TRP A 144 22.35 -14.10 8.34
C TRP A 144 23.73 -14.23 7.69
N GLU A 145 24.54 -13.16 7.72
CA GLU A 145 25.94 -13.15 7.28
C GLU A 145 26.75 -14.17 8.08
N ALA A 146 26.61 -14.18 9.41
CA ALA A 146 27.27 -15.18 10.26
C ALA A 146 26.86 -16.63 9.93
N ILE A 147 25.61 -16.85 9.50
CA ILE A 147 25.15 -18.17 9.05
C ILE A 147 25.75 -18.52 7.69
N ALA A 148 25.74 -17.59 6.73
CA ALA A 148 26.27 -17.82 5.39
C ALA A 148 27.79 -18.06 5.39
N HIS A 149 28.54 -17.29 6.18
CA HIS A 149 29.99 -17.47 6.33
C HIS A 149 30.36 -18.88 6.82
N LYS A 150 29.58 -19.47 7.74
CA LYS A 150 29.78 -20.86 8.20
C LYS A 150 29.61 -21.89 7.09
N HIS A 151 28.92 -21.53 6.01
CA HIS A 151 28.69 -22.37 4.84
C HIS A 151 29.55 -21.93 3.64
N GLY A 152 30.53 -21.04 3.84
CA GLY A 152 31.40 -20.55 2.77
C GLY A 152 30.69 -19.66 1.74
N LEU A 153 29.56 -19.05 2.13
CA LEU A 153 28.75 -18.19 1.27
C LEU A 153 28.87 -16.73 1.71
N ASP A 154 28.87 -15.82 0.75
CA ASP A 154 28.79 -14.37 0.98
C ASP A 154 27.38 -13.84 0.62
N ILE A 155 26.95 -12.80 1.33
CA ILE A 155 25.63 -12.20 1.21
C ILE A 155 25.75 -10.78 0.68
N ASN A 156 25.01 -10.46 -0.38
CA ASN A 156 24.83 -9.08 -0.79
C ASN A 156 23.89 -8.33 0.17
N ARG A 157 24.49 -7.61 1.13
CA ARG A 157 23.79 -6.87 2.19
C ARG A 157 22.82 -5.81 1.65
N GLY A 158 23.24 -5.04 0.64
CA GLY A 158 22.42 -3.99 0.03
C GLY A 158 21.16 -4.55 -0.62
N PHE A 159 21.33 -5.65 -1.35
CA PHE A 159 20.22 -6.34 -1.99
C PHE A 159 19.24 -6.95 -0.97
N LEU A 160 19.74 -7.58 0.09
CA LEU A 160 18.88 -8.12 1.14
C LEU A 160 18.14 -7.03 1.92
N ARG A 161 18.79 -5.92 2.25
CA ARG A 161 18.13 -4.78 2.89
C ARG A 161 16.94 -4.29 2.06
N TYR A 162 17.13 -4.14 0.75
CA TYR A 162 16.06 -3.80 -0.18
C TYR A 162 14.93 -4.83 -0.16
N LYS A 163 15.25 -6.12 -0.24
CA LYS A 163 14.25 -7.20 -0.21
C LYS A 163 13.49 -7.26 1.12
N ILE A 164 14.16 -7.10 2.27
CA ILE A 164 13.53 -7.06 3.59
C ILE A 164 12.54 -5.89 3.67
N ARG A 165 12.95 -4.69 3.25
CA ARG A 165 12.07 -3.52 3.21
C ARG A 165 10.85 -3.79 2.32
N ARG A 166 11.09 -4.29 1.10
CA ARG A 166 10.02 -4.59 0.14
C ARG A 166 9.06 -5.67 0.64
N ALA A 167 9.55 -6.69 1.34
CA ALA A 167 8.74 -7.79 1.87
C ALA A 167 7.73 -7.35 2.93
N VAL A 168 8.02 -6.27 3.65
CA VAL A 168 7.13 -5.73 4.69
C VAL A 168 6.24 -4.61 4.15
N THR A 169 6.71 -3.86 3.15
CA THR A 169 5.96 -2.75 2.55
C THR A 169 5.04 -3.16 1.40
N PHE A 170 5.20 -4.34 0.78
CA PHE A 170 4.36 -4.80 -0.33
C PHE A 170 3.76 -6.20 -0.11
N HIS A 171 2.56 -6.43 -0.66
CA HIS A 171 1.80 -7.68 -0.56
C HIS A 171 1.80 -8.45 -1.89
N PRO A 172 1.71 -9.80 -1.86
CA PRO A 172 1.79 -10.65 -0.68
C PRO A 172 3.24 -10.81 -0.16
N PRO A 173 3.43 -10.98 1.16
CA PRO A 173 4.65 -11.58 1.66
C PRO A 173 4.72 -12.98 1.05
N GLN A 174 5.57 -13.14 0.05
CA GLN A 174 5.75 -14.42 -0.62
C GLN A 174 6.23 -15.44 0.42
N SER A 175 5.63 -16.62 0.45
CA SER A 175 6.07 -17.74 1.29
C SER A 175 7.52 -18.18 0.98
N LEU A 176 8.05 -17.75 -0.16
CA LEU A 176 9.47 -17.77 -0.51
C LEU A 176 9.82 -16.53 -1.34
N PHE A 177 10.47 -15.53 -0.74
CA PHE A 177 11.15 -14.52 -1.54
C PHE A 177 12.36 -15.16 -2.22
N ARG A 178 12.26 -15.48 -3.53
CA ARG A 178 13.44 -15.85 -4.33
C ARG A 178 14.40 -14.66 -4.34
N ILE A 179 15.65 -14.92 -3.96
CA ILE A 179 16.79 -14.00 -4.04
C ILE A 179 17.34 -14.12 -5.47
N PRO A 180 17.12 -13.15 -6.39
CA PRO A 180 17.87 -13.13 -7.63
C PRO A 180 19.31 -12.71 -7.31
N LEU A 181 20.28 -13.50 -7.74
CA LEU A 181 21.68 -13.09 -7.79
C LEU A 181 22.08 -12.95 -9.26
N VAL A 182 22.81 -11.87 -9.54
CA VAL A 182 23.58 -11.68 -10.76
C VAL A 182 24.75 -12.68 -10.71
N SER A 183 24.90 -13.54 -11.71
CA SER A 183 26.13 -14.32 -11.86
C SER A 183 27.25 -13.38 -12.28
N HIS A 184 28.32 -13.28 -11.50
CA HIS A 184 29.60 -12.98 -12.14
C HIS A 184 30.08 -14.31 -12.69
N GLY A 185 30.02 -14.43 -14.02
CA GLY A 185 30.59 -15.57 -14.73
C GLY A 185 32.11 -15.62 -14.56
N PRO A 186 32.72 -16.77 -14.90
CA PRO A 186 34.14 -17.03 -14.70
C PRO A 186 35.07 -16.02 -15.40
#